data_AF-A0A164ZFF9-F1
#
_entry.id   AF-A0A164ZFF9-F1
#
_cell.length_a   1.000
_cell.length_b   1.000
_cell.length_c   1.000
_cell.angle_alpha   90.00
_cell.angle_beta   90.00
_cell.angle_gamma   90.00
#
_symmetry.space_group_name_H-M   'P 1'
#
loop_
_entity.id
_entity.type
_entity.pdbx_description
1 polymer ?
#
loop_
_entity_poly.entity_id
_entity_poly.type
_entity_poly.pdbx_seq_one_letter_code
_entity_poly.pdbx_strand_id
1 'polypeptide(L)'
;MADGLNDTRAMRVAEIMNEFRVLQLRIAQIKVYPTAAEYQEEGYVILRQCSSEGQSLLSAPFSAAAGSGSGGSGEQEKAQLRRIIVDASARRFKAQKIYLRATAAMRWINSRNAVLQGQKPHAGHAASLRAIDATLRAELNGISDERVLTDIRSADHQNGRWIQEDPPLQSILAWLRNLR
;
A
#
# COMPACT_ATOMS: atom_id res chain seq x y z
N MET A 1 34.81 5.91 -8.95
CA MET A 1 34.79 5.45 -7.54
C MET A 1 33.37 5.63 -7.05
N ALA A 2 32.83 4.68 -6.28
CA ALA A 2 31.53 4.86 -5.65
C ALA A 2 31.54 6.13 -4.79
N ASP A 3 30.43 6.86 -4.78
CA ASP A 3 30.26 8.16 -4.12
C ASP A 3 30.25 8.12 -2.58
N GLY A 4 30.60 6.99 -1.98
CA GLY A 4 30.62 6.79 -0.53
C GLY A 4 29.24 6.65 0.13
N LEU A 5 28.14 6.64 -0.64
CA LEU A 5 26.77 6.61 -0.10
C LEU A 5 26.12 5.22 -0.11
N ASN A 6 26.88 4.15 -0.41
CA ASN A 6 26.31 2.80 -0.49
C ASN A 6 25.75 2.32 0.85
N ASP A 7 26.43 2.61 1.97
CA ASP A 7 25.92 2.29 3.31
C ASP A 7 24.61 3.03 3.61
N THR A 8 24.51 4.31 3.23
CA THR A 8 23.29 5.10 3.37
C THR A 8 22.15 4.52 2.52
N ARG A 9 22.44 4.10 1.28
CA ARG A 9 21.46 3.42 0.43
C ARG A 9 21.01 2.08 1.01
N ALA A 10 21.92 1.28 1.53
CA ALA A 10 21.62 0.00 2.16
C ALA A 10 20.72 0.20 3.39
N MET A 11 21.01 1.22 4.21
CA MET A 11 20.15 1.62 5.33
C MET A 11 18.76 2.03 4.83
N ARG A 12 18.67 2.83 3.78
CA ARG A 12 17.38 3.24 3.20
C ARG A 12 16.56 2.07 2.68
N VAL A 13 17.21 1.09 2.03
CA VAL A 13 16.56 -0.17 1.65
C VAL A 13 15.98 -0.87 2.86
N ALA A 14 16.74 -1.01 3.95
CA ALA A 14 16.28 -1.68 5.16
C ALA A 14 15.06 -0.98 5.80
N GLU A 15 15.05 0.35 5.82
CA GLU A 15 13.91 1.15 6.30
C GLU A 15 12.63 0.87 5.49
N ILE A 16 12.70 1.01 4.16
CA ILE A 16 11.56 0.82 3.27
C ILE A 16 11.04 -0.62 3.38
N MET A 17 11.94 -1.60 3.41
CA MET A 17 11.60 -3.02 3.51
C MET A 17 10.95 -3.36 4.86
N ASN A 18 11.41 -2.78 5.95
CA ASN A 18 10.78 -2.98 7.25
C ASN A 18 9.35 -2.43 7.28
N GLU A 19 9.12 -1.23 6.72
CA GLU A 19 7.77 -0.67 6.63
C GLU A 19 6.86 -1.48 5.73
N PHE A 20 7.38 -1.92 4.59
CA PHE A 20 6.65 -2.82 3.72
C PHE A 20 6.23 -4.07 4.48
N ARG A 21 7.15 -4.73 5.19
CA ARG A 21 6.85 -5.91 6.03
C ARG A 21 5.78 -5.63 7.09
N VAL A 22 5.80 -4.46 7.73
CA VAL A 22 4.75 -4.07 8.68
C VAL A 22 3.38 -3.97 7.98
N LEU A 23 3.33 -3.38 6.78
CA LEU A 23 2.10 -3.32 5.98
C LEU A 23 1.65 -4.71 5.53
N GLN A 24 2.58 -5.58 5.13
CA GLN A 24 2.29 -6.96 4.76
C GLN A 24 1.58 -7.70 5.91
N LEU A 25 2.10 -7.58 7.14
CA LEU A 25 1.49 -8.19 8.33
C LEU A 25 0.08 -7.64 8.60
N ARG A 26 -0.10 -6.32 8.49
CA ARG A 26 -1.42 -5.68 8.68
C ARG A 26 -2.42 -6.12 7.62
N ILE A 27 -1.99 -6.24 6.37
CA ILE A 27 -2.85 -6.69 5.26
C ILE A 27 -3.22 -8.16 5.43
N ALA A 28 -2.27 -9.01 5.82
CA ALA A 28 -2.51 -10.43 6.07
C ALA A 28 -3.49 -10.69 7.24
N GLN A 29 -3.59 -9.76 8.18
CA GLN A 29 -4.56 -9.81 9.28
C GLN A 29 -5.99 -9.41 8.86
N ILE A 30 -6.18 -8.85 7.65
CA ILE A 30 -7.52 -8.53 7.14
C ILE A 30 -8.28 -9.83 6.89
N LYS A 31 -9.35 -10.05 7.68
CA LYS A 31 -10.26 -11.17 7.51
C LYS A 31 -11.60 -10.68 6.98
N VAL A 32 -12.18 -11.40 6.03
CA VAL A 32 -13.42 -11.03 5.35
C VAL A 32 -14.41 -12.19 5.42
N TYR A 33 -15.49 -12.02 6.19
CA TYR A 33 -16.52 -13.04 6.38
C TYR A 33 -17.94 -12.47 6.15
N PRO A 34 -18.27 -12.03 4.92
CA PRO A 34 -19.62 -11.58 4.60
C PRO A 34 -20.60 -12.75 4.57
N THR A 35 -21.85 -12.51 4.97
CA THR A 35 -22.95 -13.41 4.65
C THR A 35 -23.27 -13.37 3.15
N ALA A 36 -24.08 -14.32 2.66
CA ALA A 36 -24.50 -14.33 1.26
C ALA A 36 -25.22 -13.03 0.85
N ALA A 37 -26.00 -12.43 1.76
CA ALA A 37 -26.69 -11.17 1.54
C ALA A 37 -25.73 -9.96 1.48
N GLU A 38 -24.62 -10.02 2.22
CA GLU A 38 -23.64 -8.93 2.32
C GLU A 38 -22.54 -9.02 1.26
N TYR A 39 -22.49 -10.13 0.53
CA TYR A 39 -21.40 -10.39 -0.41
C TYR A 39 -21.26 -9.28 -1.46
N GLN A 40 -22.37 -8.73 -1.94
CA GLN A 40 -22.39 -7.68 -2.97
C GLN A 40 -22.35 -6.25 -2.40
N GLU A 41 -22.32 -6.10 -1.09
CA GLU A 41 -22.28 -4.79 -0.46
C GLU A 41 -20.91 -4.13 -0.66
N GLU A 42 -20.91 -2.83 -0.94
CA GLU A 42 -19.76 -2.07 -1.46
C GLU A 42 -18.49 -2.26 -0.61
N GLY A 43 -18.58 -2.06 0.71
CA GLY A 43 -17.42 -2.20 1.59
C GLY A 43 -16.87 -3.63 1.64
N TYR A 44 -17.72 -4.66 1.58
CA TYR A 44 -17.26 -6.05 1.56
C TYR A 44 -16.59 -6.41 0.22
N VAL A 45 -17.10 -5.89 -0.90
CA VAL A 45 -16.46 -6.05 -2.21
C VAL A 45 -15.05 -5.44 -2.20
N ILE A 46 -14.93 -4.20 -1.72
CA ILE A 46 -13.63 -3.51 -1.64
C ILE A 46 -12.66 -4.25 -0.72
N LEU A 47 -13.14 -4.72 0.44
CA LEU A 47 -12.26 -5.41 1.39
C LEU A 47 -11.72 -6.72 0.83
N ARG A 48 -12.55 -7.50 0.11
CA ARG A 48 -12.10 -8.71 -0.59
C ARG A 48 -11.11 -8.38 -1.70
N GLN A 49 -11.36 -7.34 -2.48
CA GLN A 49 -10.41 -6.87 -3.50
C GLN A 49 -9.07 -6.49 -2.86
N CYS A 50 -9.07 -5.76 -1.75
CA CYS A 50 -7.85 -5.39 -1.04
C CYS A 50 -7.10 -6.61 -0.48
N SER A 51 -7.82 -7.61 0.03
CA SER A 51 -7.22 -8.87 0.48
C SER A 51 -6.54 -9.61 -0.69
N SER A 52 -7.21 -9.74 -1.83
CA SER A 52 -6.66 -10.40 -3.02
C SER A 52 -5.46 -9.63 -3.61
N GLU A 53 -5.58 -8.31 -3.78
CA GLU A 53 -4.46 -7.45 -4.22
C GLU A 53 -3.28 -7.53 -3.25
N GLY A 54 -3.57 -7.59 -1.95
CA GLY A 54 -2.59 -7.79 -0.89
C GLY A 54 -1.80 -9.08 -1.08
N GLN A 55 -2.50 -10.22 -1.18
CA GLN A 55 -1.86 -11.53 -1.39
C GLN A 55 -1.03 -11.61 -2.68
N SER A 56 -1.52 -10.99 -3.77
CA SER A 56 -0.75 -10.89 -5.02
C SER A 56 0.54 -10.09 -4.82
N LEU A 57 0.49 -8.98 -4.09
CA LEU A 57 1.69 -8.18 -3.77
C LEU A 57 2.68 -8.93 -2.85
N LEU A 58 2.18 -9.77 -1.93
CA LEU A 58 3.01 -10.59 -1.03
C LEU A 58 3.74 -11.72 -1.78
N SER A 59 3.11 -12.28 -2.80
CA SER A 59 3.65 -13.41 -3.58
C SER A 59 4.55 -12.98 -4.73
N ALA A 60 4.52 -11.71 -5.14
CA ALA A 60 5.35 -11.20 -6.23
C ALA A 60 6.86 -11.24 -5.87
N PRO A 61 7.72 -11.89 -6.67
CA PRO A 61 9.16 -11.96 -6.39
C PRO A 61 9.80 -10.60 -6.50
N PHE A 62 10.81 -10.31 -5.67
CA PHE A 62 11.58 -9.07 -5.76
C PHE A 62 12.30 -9.02 -7.11
N SER A 63 12.17 -7.91 -7.84
CA SER A 63 12.78 -7.80 -9.17
C SER A 63 14.25 -7.39 -9.03
N ALA A 64 15.02 -8.25 -8.37
CA ALA A 64 16.48 -8.15 -8.32
C ALA A 64 17.04 -8.70 -9.63
N ALA A 65 16.91 -7.94 -10.73
CA ALA A 65 17.56 -8.30 -11.97
C ALA A 65 19.09 -8.17 -11.78
N ALA A 66 19.76 -9.33 -11.72
CA ALA A 66 21.21 -9.49 -11.76
C ALA A 66 21.74 -8.81 -13.03
N GLY A 67 22.37 -7.65 -12.87
CA GLY A 67 23.09 -6.97 -13.95
C GLY A 67 24.57 -7.18 -13.76
N SER A 68 25.13 -8.20 -14.40
CA SER A 68 26.56 -8.37 -14.63
C SER A 68 27.07 -7.27 -15.57
N GLY A 69 27.29 -6.06 -15.03
CA GLY A 69 27.89 -4.94 -15.76
C GLY A 69 29.36 -4.79 -15.42
N SER A 70 30.22 -4.50 -16.40
CA SER A 70 31.69 -4.42 -16.29
C SER A 70 32.24 -3.21 -15.49
N GLY A 71 31.49 -2.68 -14.52
CA GLY A 71 31.94 -1.57 -13.65
C GLY A 71 32.77 -2.06 -12.46
N GLY A 72 33.46 -1.18 -11.74
CA GLY A 72 34.07 -1.54 -10.45
C GLY A 72 33.00 -1.93 -9.42
N SER A 73 33.33 -2.84 -8.49
CA SER A 73 32.41 -3.42 -7.49
C SER A 73 31.46 -2.40 -6.85
N GLY A 74 31.97 -1.23 -6.42
CA GLY A 74 31.15 -0.20 -5.76
C GLY A 74 30.14 0.53 -6.66
N GLU A 75 30.42 0.70 -7.96
CA GLU A 75 29.44 1.29 -8.89
C GLU A 75 28.34 0.28 -9.27
N GLN A 76 28.71 -0.99 -9.37
CA GLN A 76 27.73 -2.08 -9.54
C GLN A 76 26.79 -2.15 -8.34
N GLU A 77 27.35 -2.10 -7.12
CA GLU A 77 26.60 -2.09 -5.87
C GLU A 77 25.66 -0.87 -5.78
N LYS A 78 26.16 0.33 -6.10
CA LYS A 78 25.33 1.54 -6.17
C LYS A 78 24.14 1.37 -7.12
N ALA A 79 24.38 0.87 -8.32
CA ALA A 79 23.33 0.65 -9.31
C ALA A 79 22.31 -0.39 -8.83
N GLN A 80 22.77 -1.46 -8.17
CA GLN A 80 21.92 -2.47 -7.57
C GLN A 80 21.05 -1.88 -6.44
N LEU A 81 21.65 -1.15 -5.50
CA LEU A 81 20.93 -0.53 -4.38
C LEU A 81 19.86 0.45 -4.86
N ARG A 82 20.16 1.28 -5.86
CA ARG A 82 19.16 2.19 -6.45
C ARG A 82 17.97 1.43 -7.06
N ARG A 83 18.22 0.32 -7.76
CA ARG A 83 17.14 -0.53 -8.30
C ARG A 83 16.28 -1.13 -7.18
N ILE A 84 16.92 -1.60 -6.11
CA ILE A 84 16.22 -2.14 -4.94
C ILE A 84 15.37 -1.05 -4.28
N ILE A 85 15.87 0.18 -4.13
CA ILE A 85 15.09 1.31 -3.59
C ILE A 85 13.84 1.55 -4.44
N VAL A 86 13.94 1.48 -5.77
CA VAL A 86 12.78 1.65 -6.66
C VAL A 86 11.73 0.55 -6.43
N ASP A 87 12.13 -0.72 -6.44
CA ASP A 87 11.20 -1.85 -6.22
C ASP A 87 10.58 -1.81 -4.82
N ALA A 88 11.40 -1.60 -3.79
CA ALA A 88 10.96 -1.48 -2.40
C ALA A 88 9.96 -0.34 -2.23
N SER A 89 10.25 0.83 -2.81
CA SER A 89 9.36 2.00 -2.74
C SER A 89 8.04 1.76 -3.43
N ALA A 90 8.06 1.10 -4.61
CA ALA A 90 6.85 0.76 -5.34
C ALA A 90 5.95 -0.21 -4.56
N ARG A 91 6.55 -1.24 -3.96
CA ARG A 91 5.82 -2.21 -3.12
C ARG A 91 5.26 -1.58 -1.87
N ARG A 92 6.06 -0.78 -1.15
CA ARG A 92 5.61 0.00 0.02
C ARG A 92 4.42 0.89 -0.34
N PHE A 93 4.52 1.63 -1.44
CA PHE A 93 3.46 2.51 -1.93
C PHE A 93 2.17 1.73 -2.24
N LYS A 94 2.27 0.64 -2.98
CA LYS A 94 1.11 -0.21 -3.33
C LYS A 94 0.47 -0.83 -2.08
N ALA A 95 1.28 -1.32 -1.14
CA ALA A 95 0.81 -1.87 0.13
C ALA A 95 0.11 -0.81 0.97
N GLN A 96 0.66 0.40 1.07
CA GLN A 96 0.05 1.50 1.80
C GLN A 96 -1.33 1.84 1.22
N LYS A 97 -1.45 1.93 -0.11
CA LYS A 97 -2.72 2.21 -0.78
C LYS A 97 -3.75 1.10 -0.55
N ILE A 98 -3.35 -0.18 -0.63
CA ILE A 98 -4.21 -1.33 -0.29
C ILE A 98 -4.69 -1.23 1.15
N TYR A 99 -3.77 -0.96 2.08
CA TYR A 99 -4.09 -0.87 3.51
C TYR A 99 -5.07 0.28 3.80
N LEU A 100 -4.87 1.46 3.22
CA LEU A 100 -5.80 2.59 3.37
C LEU A 100 -7.21 2.23 2.88
N ARG A 101 -7.32 1.65 1.68
CA ARG A 101 -8.62 1.20 1.14
C ARG A 101 -9.28 0.14 2.03
N ALA A 102 -8.50 -0.82 2.53
CA ALA A 102 -9.01 -1.84 3.44
C ALA A 102 -9.51 -1.25 4.76
N THR A 103 -8.78 -0.29 5.35
CA THR A 103 -9.22 0.36 6.59
C THR A 103 -10.48 1.21 6.40
N ALA A 104 -10.64 1.88 5.26
CA ALA A 104 -11.89 2.57 4.92
C ALA A 104 -13.07 1.59 4.81
N ALA A 105 -12.87 0.46 4.13
CA ALA A 105 -13.88 -0.59 4.04
C ALA A 105 -14.22 -1.22 5.41
N MET A 106 -13.22 -1.44 6.28
CA MET A 106 -13.47 -1.92 7.65
C MET A 106 -14.26 -0.91 8.48
N ARG A 107 -13.96 0.40 8.38
CA ARG A 107 -14.77 1.45 9.02
C ARG A 107 -16.21 1.40 8.53
N TRP A 108 -16.42 1.30 7.22
CA TRP A 108 -17.77 1.16 6.64
C TRP A 108 -18.52 -0.06 7.19
N ILE A 109 -17.88 -1.23 7.27
CA ILE A 109 -18.49 -2.46 7.81
C ILE A 109 -18.90 -2.23 9.27
N ASN A 110 -18.01 -1.67 10.08
CA ASN A 110 -18.27 -1.41 11.50
C ASN A 110 -19.43 -0.41 11.68
N SER A 111 -19.45 0.68 10.91
CA SER A 111 -20.55 1.65 10.93
C SER A 111 -21.87 1.04 10.50
N ARG A 112 -21.88 0.23 9.44
CA ARG A 112 -23.08 -0.48 8.97
C ARG A 112 -23.61 -1.44 10.04
N ASN A 113 -22.73 -2.23 10.66
CA ASN A 113 -23.11 -3.16 11.71
C ASN A 113 -23.67 -2.43 12.95
N ALA A 114 -23.10 -1.27 13.30
CA ALA A 114 -23.59 -0.45 14.40
C ALA A 114 -25.00 0.12 14.14
N VAL A 115 -25.31 0.49 12.89
CA VAL A 115 -26.65 0.95 12.50
C VAL A 115 -27.66 -0.20 12.47
N LEU A 116 -27.26 -1.35 11.92
CA LEU A 116 -28.18 -2.48 11.75
C LEU A 116 -28.42 -3.27 13.03
N GLN A 117 -27.44 -3.32 13.95
CA GLN A 117 -27.54 -4.04 15.22
C GLN A 117 -28.01 -5.51 15.05
N GLY A 118 -27.60 -6.16 13.95
CA GLY A 118 -28.00 -7.53 13.60
C GLY A 118 -29.36 -7.67 12.90
N GLN A 119 -30.11 -6.57 12.72
CA GLN A 119 -31.35 -6.56 11.95
C GLN A 119 -31.09 -6.47 10.45
N LYS A 120 -32.08 -6.89 9.65
CA LYS A 120 -32.04 -6.68 8.20
C LYS A 120 -32.23 -5.19 7.87
N PRO A 121 -31.56 -4.67 6.82
CA PRO A 121 -31.82 -3.32 6.33
C PRO A 121 -33.31 -3.10 6.02
N HIS A 122 -33.86 -1.97 6.48
CA HIS A 122 -35.25 -1.57 6.24
C HIS A 122 -35.36 -0.05 6.11
N ALA A 123 -36.54 0.47 5.79
CA ALA A 123 -36.77 1.89 5.51
C ALA A 123 -36.21 2.84 6.60
N GLY A 124 -36.37 2.48 7.88
CA GLY A 124 -35.81 3.25 9.00
C GLY A 124 -34.27 3.39 9.01
N HIS A 125 -33.53 2.45 8.41
CA HIS A 125 -32.06 2.51 8.31
C HIS A 125 -31.56 3.23 7.05
N ALA A 126 -32.44 3.49 6.08
CA ALA A 126 -32.05 3.89 4.73
C ALA A 126 -31.28 5.22 4.67
N ALA A 127 -31.59 6.19 5.55
CA ALA A 127 -30.86 7.45 5.60
C ALA A 127 -29.42 7.25 6.14
N SER A 128 -29.28 6.53 7.26
CA SER A 128 -27.99 6.26 7.90
C SER A 128 -27.08 5.41 7.01
N LEU A 129 -27.62 4.36 6.38
CA LEU A 129 -26.84 3.53 5.46
C LEU A 129 -26.32 4.32 4.25
N ARG A 130 -27.17 5.18 3.64
CA ARG A 130 -26.74 6.07 2.56
C ARG A 130 -25.62 7.03 3.00
N ALA A 131 -25.69 7.56 4.22
CA ALA A 131 -24.63 8.43 4.74
C ALA A 131 -23.31 7.66 4.94
N ILE A 132 -23.37 6.41 5.39
CA ILE A 132 -22.21 5.53 5.53
C ILE A 132 -21.58 5.23 4.16
N ASP A 133 -22.39 4.93 3.14
CA ASP A 133 -21.92 4.72 1.77
C ASP A 133 -21.25 5.98 1.20
N ALA A 134 -21.87 7.15 1.39
CA ALA A 134 -21.31 8.43 0.95
C ALA A 134 -19.97 8.72 1.62
N THR A 135 -19.85 8.42 2.92
CA THR A 135 -18.60 8.57 3.67
C THR A 135 -17.50 7.66 3.13
N LEU A 136 -17.80 6.38 2.86
CA LEU A 136 -16.84 5.45 2.25
C LEU A 136 -16.36 5.97 0.90
N ARG A 137 -17.27 6.40 0.02
CA ARG A 137 -16.89 6.93 -1.30
C ARG A 137 -16.03 8.19 -1.18
N ALA A 138 -16.35 9.09 -0.26
CA ALA A 138 -15.53 10.27 0.00
C ALA A 138 -14.13 9.90 0.49
N GLU A 139 -14.02 8.95 1.42
CA GLU A 139 -12.72 8.44 1.89
C GLU A 139 -11.91 7.82 0.75
N LEU A 140 -12.52 6.94 -0.06
CA LEU A 140 -11.84 6.29 -1.18
C LEU A 140 -11.37 7.28 -2.24
N ASN A 141 -12.19 8.29 -2.56
CA ASN A 141 -11.80 9.37 -3.47
C ASN A 141 -10.63 10.20 -2.94
N GLY A 142 -10.48 10.30 -1.61
CA GLY A 142 -9.34 10.95 -0.96
C GLY A 142 -8.03 10.15 -1.04
N ILE A 143 -8.06 8.86 -1.35
CA ILE A 143 -6.87 8.00 -1.47
C ILE A 143 -6.29 8.11 -2.89
N SER A 144 -5.82 9.30 -3.25
CA SER A 144 -5.10 9.54 -4.50
C SER A 144 -3.63 9.10 -4.41
N ASP A 145 -3.00 8.88 -5.57
CA ASP A 145 -1.59 8.46 -5.63
C ASP A 145 -0.65 9.55 -5.07
N GLU A 146 -0.94 10.82 -5.37
CA GLU A 146 -0.21 11.98 -4.88
C GLU A 146 -0.32 12.11 -3.37
N ARG A 147 -1.51 11.89 -2.81
CA ARG A 147 -1.75 11.99 -1.37
C ARG A 147 -0.98 10.90 -0.64
N VAL A 148 -1.08 9.66 -1.10
CA VAL A 148 -0.38 8.51 -0.51
C VAL A 148 1.12 8.73 -0.52
N LEU A 149 1.70 9.16 -1.65
CA LEU A 149 3.14 9.42 -1.72
C LEU A 149 3.56 10.58 -0.80
N THR A 150 2.76 11.65 -0.76
CA THR A 150 3.01 12.81 0.12
C THR A 150 3.01 12.40 1.58
N ASP A 151 2.05 11.58 2.02
CA ASP A 151 1.96 11.11 3.40
C ASP A 151 3.16 10.21 3.76
N ILE A 152 3.57 9.30 2.86
CA ILE A 152 4.77 8.47 3.04
C ILE A 152 6.03 9.35 3.19
N ARG A 153 6.22 10.31 2.28
CA ARG A 153 7.39 11.21 2.31
C ARG A 153 7.42 12.10 3.55
N SER A 154 6.26 12.58 3.98
CA SER A 154 6.13 13.38 5.20
C SER A 154 6.53 12.56 6.43
N ALA A 155 6.10 11.30 6.50
CA ALA A 155 6.50 10.40 7.57
C ALA A 155 8.01 10.08 7.52
N ASP A 156 8.58 9.84 6.33
CA ASP A 156 10.02 9.61 6.18
C ASP A 156 10.83 10.84 6.66
N HIS A 157 10.41 12.05 6.29
CA HIS A 157 11.04 13.31 6.72
C HIS A 157 10.94 13.52 8.23
N GLN A 158 9.76 13.27 8.82
CA GLN A 158 9.55 13.37 10.28
C GLN A 158 10.44 12.39 11.06
N ASN A 159 10.77 11.24 10.47
CA ASN A 159 11.66 10.25 11.06
C ASN A 159 13.15 10.49 10.74
N GLY A 160 13.50 11.60 10.07
CA GLY A 160 14.88 11.94 9.75
C GLY A 160 15.56 11.02 8.72
N ARG A 161 14.77 10.37 7.87
CA ARG A 161 15.29 9.37 6.92
C ARG A 161 15.91 10.00 5.68
N TRP A 162 16.86 9.29 5.09
CA TRP A 162 17.52 9.70 3.86
C TRP A 162 16.66 9.39 2.62
N ILE A 163 16.03 10.41 2.05
CA ILE A 163 15.07 10.27 0.93
C ILE A 163 15.55 10.85 -0.41
N GLN A 164 16.81 11.27 -0.49
CA GLN A 164 17.33 12.01 -1.66
C GLN A 164 17.28 11.20 -2.96
N GLU A 165 17.35 9.88 -2.86
CA GLU A 165 17.27 8.96 -4.02
C GLU A 165 15.95 8.19 -4.09
N ASP A 166 14.96 8.56 -3.29
CA ASP A 166 13.64 7.95 -3.39
C ASP A 166 13.00 8.28 -4.76
N PRO A 167 12.38 7.28 -5.42
CA PRO A 167 11.79 7.51 -6.73
C PRO A 167 10.63 8.53 -6.69
N PRO A 168 10.45 9.33 -7.74
CA PRO A 168 9.25 10.13 -7.91
C PRO A 168 8.03 9.25 -8.22
N LEU A 169 6.83 9.82 -8.05
CA LEU A 169 5.58 9.10 -8.27
C LEU A 169 5.51 8.40 -9.63
N GLN A 170 5.93 9.10 -10.69
CA GLN A 170 5.89 8.56 -12.05
C GLN A 170 6.75 7.30 -12.20
N SER A 171 7.92 7.26 -11.57
CA SER A 171 8.79 6.07 -11.57
C SER A 171 8.16 4.91 -10.79
N ILE A 172 7.52 5.20 -9.66
CA ILE A 172 6.77 4.20 -8.88
C ILE A 172 5.64 3.61 -9.71
N LEU A 173 4.81 4.45 -10.35
CA LEU A 173 3.68 4.01 -11.16
C LEU A 173 4.11 3.27 -12.44
N ALA A 174 5.22 3.67 -13.06
CA ALA A 174 5.83 2.93 -14.16
C ALA A 174 6.28 1.53 -13.71
N TRP A 175 6.95 1.46 -12.56
CA TRP A 175 7.41 0.18 -12.00
C TRP A 175 6.24 -0.77 -11.67
N LEU A 176 5.19 -0.25 -11.02
CA LEU A 176 4.01 -1.04 -10.67
C LEU A 176 3.24 -1.59 -11.88
N ARG A 177 3.30 -0.91 -13.03
CA ARG A 177 2.72 -1.43 -14.29
C ARG A 177 3.48 -2.66 -14.80
N ASN A 178 4.79 -2.73 -14.55
CA ASN A 178 5.66 -3.81 -14.98
C ASN A 178 5.70 -4.99 -13.99
N LEU A 179 5.20 -4.81 -12.76
CA LEU A 179 5.07 -5.86 -11.74
C LEU A 179 3.84 -6.77 -11.91
N ARG A 180 3.02 -6.53 -12.94
CA ARG A 180 1.80 -7.30 -13.22
C ARG A 180 2.09 -8.58 -13.99
#